data_AF-A0A9E1KLW9-F1
#
_entry.id   AF-A0A9E1KLW9-F1
#
_cell.length_a   1.000
_cell.length_b   1.000
_cell.length_c   1.000
_cell.angle_alpha   90.00
_cell.angle_beta   90.00
_cell.angle_gamma   90.00
#
_symmetry.space_group_name_H-M   'P 1'
#
loop_
_entity.id
_entity.type
_entity.pdbx_description
1 polymer ?
#
loop_
_entity_poly.entity_id
_entity_poly.type
_entity_poly.pdbx_seq_one_letter_code
_entity_poly.pdbx_strand_id
1 'polypeptide(L)'
;MLTLTPTAMFDNNPSNPLEVFAVIEGKKVFLPPEANYVMQDRRGLWFFCTRKPRPTEGDWTPNKTSISCRAEQGYVRALKTDRRRPWLETCQRTVRVLSQSGAGRRPAEDGALKH
;
A
#
# COMPACT_ATOMS: atom_id res chain seq x y z
N MET A 1 -21.60 1.71 -12.96
CA MET A 1 -21.67 1.08 -11.62
C MET A 1 -20.24 0.85 -11.17
N LEU A 2 -19.70 1.71 -10.29
CA LEU A 2 -18.30 1.65 -9.86
C LEU A 2 -18.19 0.69 -8.67
N THR A 3 -17.70 -0.52 -8.93
CA THR A 3 -17.40 -1.52 -7.91
C THR A 3 -16.22 -1.02 -7.08
N LEU A 4 -16.50 -0.41 -5.93
CA LEU A 4 -15.48 -0.05 -4.94
C LEU A 4 -14.97 -1.34 -4.27
N THR A 5 -14.08 -2.06 -4.94
CA THR A 5 -13.35 -3.15 -4.31
C THR A 5 -12.43 -2.52 -3.25
N PRO A 6 -12.60 -2.82 -1.95
CA PRO A 6 -11.72 -2.30 -0.92
C PRO A 6 -10.30 -2.79 -1.23
N THR A 7 -9.37 -1.86 -1.45
CA THR A 7 -8.03 -2.20 -1.94
C THR A 7 -7.13 -2.76 -0.84
N ALA A 8 -7.49 -2.52 0.43
CA ALA A 8 -6.97 -3.32 1.53
C ALA A 8 -7.76 -4.63 1.55
N MET A 9 -7.12 -5.74 1.15
CA MET A 9 -7.72 -7.05 1.35
C MET A 9 -7.87 -7.25 2.86
N PHE A 10 -9.11 -7.25 3.34
CA PHE A 10 -9.41 -7.45 4.76
C PHE A 10 -9.40 -8.93 5.16
N ASP A 11 -9.51 -9.83 4.17
CA ASP A 11 -9.40 -11.25 4.34
C ASP A 11 -8.04 -11.72 3.82
N ASN A 12 -7.28 -12.40 4.69
CA ASN A 12 -6.16 -13.23 4.26
C ASN A 12 -6.71 -14.20 3.22
N ASN A 13 -6.46 -13.95 1.93
CA ASN A 13 -6.81 -14.93 0.91
C ASN A 13 -5.77 -16.05 1.02
N PRO A 14 -6.11 -17.25 1.55
CA PRO A 14 -5.15 -18.33 1.75
C PRO A 14 -4.59 -18.87 0.42
N SER A 15 -5.16 -18.46 -0.71
CA SER A 15 -4.71 -18.85 -2.05
C SER A 15 -3.55 -18.01 -2.61
N ASN A 16 -3.24 -16.85 -2.01
CA ASN A 16 -2.13 -16.03 -2.47
C ASN A 16 -0.93 -16.16 -1.52
N PRO A 17 0.17 -16.82 -1.93
CA PRO A 17 1.34 -17.00 -1.08
C PRO A 17 2.09 -15.68 -0.82
N LEU A 18 1.70 -14.57 -1.47
CA LEU A 18 2.39 -13.30 -1.34
C LEU A 18 1.59 -12.29 -0.49
N GLU A 19 2.09 -12.02 0.71
CA GLU A 19 1.62 -10.93 1.56
C GLU A 19 2.37 -9.65 1.20
N VAL A 20 1.64 -8.62 0.76
CA VAL A 20 2.19 -7.27 0.51
C VAL A 20 1.58 -6.29 1.50
N PHE A 21 2.41 -5.55 2.23
CA PHE A 21 1.95 -4.57 3.21
C PHE A 21 2.88 -3.38 3.35
N ALA A 22 2.39 -2.31 3.95
CA ALA A 22 3.19 -1.18 4.40
C ALA A 22 2.93 -0.93 5.90
N VAL A 23 3.91 -0.36 6.60
CA VAL A 23 3.72 0.10 7.98
C VAL A 23 3.42 1.59 7.96
N ILE A 24 2.23 1.97 8.42
CA ILE A 24 1.75 3.36 8.46
C ILE A 24 1.26 3.62 9.89
N GLU A 25 1.82 4.63 10.57
CA GLU A 25 1.55 4.91 12.00
C GLU A 25 1.67 3.66 12.90
N GLY A 26 2.69 2.83 12.65
CA GLY A 26 2.93 1.59 13.41
C GLY A 26 1.96 0.45 13.11
N LYS A 27 0.99 0.64 12.21
CA LYS A 27 0.00 -0.38 11.81
C LYS A 27 0.35 -0.99 10.47
N LYS A 28 0.19 -2.31 10.35
CA LYS A 28 0.30 -3.00 9.06
C LYS A 28 -0.94 -2.71 8.23
N VAL A 29 -0.72 -2.23 7.01
CA VAL A 29 -1.74 -1.98 6.00
C VAL A 29 -1.46 -2.93 4.84
N PHE A 30 -2.31 -3.93 4.67
CA PHE A 30 -2.21 -4.88 3.56
C PHE A 30 -2.63 -4.22 2.25
N LEU A 31 -1.91 -4.56 1.19
CA LEU A 31 -2.02 -3.94 -0.12
C LEU A 31 -2.08 -5.01 -1.20
N PRO A 32 -2.57 -4.66 -2.40
CA PRO A 32 -2.54 -5.58 -3.53
C PRO A 32 -1.11 -5.99 -3.92
N PRO A 33 -0.92 -7.16 -4.55
CA PRO A 33 0.37 -7.63 -5.01
C PRO A 33 1.13 -6.63 -5.89
N GLU A 34 0.44 -5.84 -6.69
CA GLU A 34 1.03 -4.85 -7.59
C GLU A 34 1.51 -3.57 -6.89
N ALA A 35 1.16 -3.36 -5.62
CA ALA A 35 1.60 -2.21 -4.85
C ALA A 35 3.10 -2.32 -4.50
N ASN A 36 3.93 -1.50 -5.13
CA ASN A 36 5.38 -1.48 -4.88
C ASN A 36 5.79 -0.33 -3.96
N TYR A 37 5.06 0.78 -4.01
CA TYR A 37 5.34 1.97 -3.21
C TYR A 37 4.04 2.50 -2.62
N VAL A 38 4.15 3.08 -1.43
CA VAL A 38 3.10 3.91 -0.83
C VAL A 38 3.65 5.29 -0.53
N MET A 39 2.79 6.29 -0.59
CA MET A 39 3.16 7.66 -0.32
C MET A 39 1.91 8.46 0.06
N GLN A 40 2.12 9.46 0.91
CA GLN A 40 1.08 10.39 1.34
C GLN A 40 1.00 11.58 0.37
N ASP A 41 -0.19 12.13 0.16
CA ASP A 41 -0.39 13.39 -0.56
C ASP A 41 -0.35 14.61 0.38
N ARG A 42 -0.52 15.81 -0.20
CA ARG A 42 -0.55 17.07 0.55
C ARG A 42 -1.72 17.16 1.55
N ARG A 43 -2.79 16.39 1.38
CA ARG A 43 -3.99 16.37 2.24
C ARG A 43 -3.88 15.34 3.37
N GLY A 44 -2.81 14.55 3.38
CA GLY A 44 -2.59 13.49 4.35
C GLY A 44 -3.18 12.13 3.95
N LEU A 45 -3.68 12.02 2.71
CA LEU A 45 -4.27 10.78 2.17
C LEU A 45 -3.17 9.87 1.64
N TRP A 46 -3.32 8.57 1.87
CA TRP A 46 -2.36 7.56 1.43
C TRP A 46 -2.79 6.91 0.13
N PHE A 47 -1.82 6.71 -0.77
CA PHE A 47 -2.01 6.03 -2.04
C PHE A 47 -0.91 4.99 -2.23
N PHE A 48 -1.19 3.98 -3.05
CA PHE A 48 -0.18 3.04 -3.51
C PHE A 48 0.07 3.18 -5.02
N CYS A 49 1.23 2.71 -5.47
CA CYS A 49 1.61 2.73 -6.87
C CYS A 49 2.62 1.63 -7.22
N THR A 50 2.63 1.25 -8.49
CA THR A 50 3.52 0.23 -9.06
C THR A 50 4.93 0.77 -9.34
N ARG A 51 5.06 2.07 -9.61
CA ARG A 51 6.34 2.73 -9.90
C ARG A 51 6.59 3.85 -8.91
N LYS A 52 7.86 4.07 -8.57
CA LYS A 52 8.27 5.16 -7.67
C LYS A 52 7.70 6.49 -8.18
N PRO A 53 6.92 7.23 -7.37
CA PRO A 53 6.40 8.54 -7.75
C PRO A 53 7.55 9.48 -8.16
N ARG A 54 7.36 10.19 -9.27
CA ARG A 54 8.21 11.31 -9.70
C ARG A 54 7.37 12.58 -9.59
N PRO A 55 7.38 13.26 -8.43
CA PRO A 55 6.54 14.42 -8.24
C PRO A 55 7.12 15.58 -9.04
N THR A 56 6.50 15.92 -10.16
CA THR A 56 6.62 17.26 -10.77
C THR A 56 5.63 18.15 -10.04
N GLU A 57 6.07 19.33 -9.58
CA GLU A 57 5.32 20.21 -8.68
C GLU A 57 3.83 20.32 -9.03
N GLY A 58 2.95 19.87 -8.13
CA GLY A 58 1.51 20.08 -8.28
C GLY A 58 0.69 18.98 -7.64
N ASP A 59 0.75 17.77 -8.19
CA ASP A 59 -0.03 16.64 -7.70
C ASP A 59 0.49 15.34 -8.34
N TRP A 60 0.83 14.33 -7.53
CA TRP A 60 1.31 13.03 -8.01
C TRP A 60 0.18 11.97 -8.06
N THR A 61 -1.00 12.33 -7.51
CA THR A 61 -2.17 11.47 -7.30
C THR A 61 -3.18 11.32 -8.45
N PRO A 62 -3.15 12.05 -9.60
CA PRO A 62 -4.25 12.01 -10.59
C PRO A 62 -4.60 10.61 -11.14
N ASN A 63 -3.65 9.67 -11.10
CA ASN A 63 -3.81 8.30 -11.59
C ASN A 63 -3.42 7.26 -10.52
N LYS A 64 -3.54 7.62 -9.23
CA LYS A 64 -3.12 6.75 -8.12
C LYS A 64 -4.32 6.25 -7.35
N THR A 65 -4.24 5.00 -6.95
CA THR A 65 -5.30 4.36 -6.16
C THR A 65 -5.10 4.71 -4.69
N SER A 66 -6.11 5.34 -4.09
CA SER A 66 -6.09 5.62 -2.65
C SER A 66 -6.17 4.32 -1.87
N ILE A 67 -5.40 4.22 -0.80
CA ILE A 67 -5.52 3.13 0.17
C ILE A 67 -6.83 3.34 0.92
N SER A 68 -7.71 2.35 0.88
CA SER A 68 -8.99 2.40 1.59
C SER A 68 -8.89 1.65 2.92
N CYS A 69 -9.45 2.21 3.99
CA CYS A 69 -9.58 1.58 5.31
C CYS A 69 -11.06 1.57 5.75
N ARG A 70 -11.44 0.57 6.56
CA ARG A 70 -12.76 0.49 7.16
C ARG A 70 -12.75 1.21 8.52
N ALA A 71 -13.63 2.19 8.67
CA ALA A 71 -13.88 2.81 9.97
C ALA A 71 -14.65 1.85 10.89
N GLU A 72 -14.59 2.07 12.20
CA GLU A 72 -15.29 1.25 13.19
C GLU A 72 -16.80 1.16 12.95
N GLN A 73 -17.39 2.23 12.40
CA GLN A 73 -18.80 2.32 12.03
C GLN A 73 -19.14 1.58 10.71
N GLY A 74 -18.17 0.87 10.12
CA GLY A 74 -18.37 0.05 8.94
C GLY A 74 -18.17 0.74 7.59
N TYR A 75 -18.00 2.07 7.56
CA TYR A 75 -17.77 2.83 6.32
C TYR A 75 -16.35 2.65 5.78
N VAL A 76 -16.22 2.57 4.45
CA VAL A 76 -14.92 2.57 3.76
C VAL A 76 -14.53 4.01 3.44
N ARG A 77 -13.33 4.42 3.84
CA ARG A 77 -12.77 5.75 3.56
C ARG A 77 -11.31 5.64 3.14
N ALA A 78 -10.78 6.66 2.47
CA ALA A 78 -9.36 6.75 2.21
C ALA A 78 -8.58 6.85 3.54
N LEU A 79 -7.48 6.10 3.64
CA LEU A 79 -6.57 6.14 4.78
C LEU A 79 -5.95 7.52 4.86
N LYS A 80 -6.21 8.21 5.98
CA LYS A 80 -5.70 9.54 6.28
C LYS A 80 -4.90 9.49 7.57
N THR A 81 -3.73 10.12 7.57
CA THR A 81 -2.94 10.35 8.79
C THR A 81 -2.50 11.81 8.84
N ASP A 82 -2.09 12.26 10.03
CA ASP A 82 -1.51 13.59 10.18
C ASP A 82 -0.18 13.69 9.43
N ARG A 83 0.12 14.90 8.94
CA ARG A 83 1.37 15.19 8.24
C ARG A 83 2.44 15.59 9.25
N ARG A 84 3.13 14.61 9.83
CA ARG A 84 4.28 14.85 10.72
C ARG A 84 5.55 15.26 9.96
N ARG A 85 5.61 14.96 8.66
CA ARG A 85 6.75 15.27 7.77
C ARG A 85 6.26 15.80 6.43
N PRO A 86 7.12 16.46 5.63
CA PRO A 86 6.81 16.76 4.24
C PRO A 86 6.33 15.50 3.51
N TRP A 87 5.22 15.61 2.79
CA TRP A 87 4.58 14.47 2.12
C TRP A 87 5.52 13.79 1.11
N LEU A 88 6.47 14.53 0.53
CA LEU A 88 7.53 14.01 -0.36
C LEU A 88 8.43 12.97 0.32
N GLU A 89 8.62 13.08 1.64
CA GLU A 89 9.47 12.19 2.44
C GLU A 89 8.73 10.93 2.91
N THR A 90 7.42 10.85 2.71
CA THR A 90 6.61 9.70 3.13
C THR A 90 6.67 8.52 2.16
N CYS A 91 7.36 8.68 1.03
CA CYS A 91 7.49 7.61 0.04
C CYS A 91 8.29 6.44 0.60
N GLN A 92 7.65 5.28 0.68
CA GLN A 92 8.27 4.05 1.16
C GLN A 92 7.92 2.86 0.25
N ARG A 93 8.81 1.88 0.20
CA ARG A 93 8.59 0.62 -0.51
C ARG A 93 7.69 -0.29 0.31
N THR A 94 6.83 -1.07 -0.34
CA THR A 94 6.04 -2.08 0.34
C THR A 94 6.93 -3.26 0.78
N VAL A 95 6.54 -3.88 1.89
CA VAL A 95 7.12 -5.12 2.38
C VAL A 95 6.39 -6.27 1.71
N ARG A 96 7.15 -7.26 1.22
CA ARG A 96 6.64 -8.43 0.51
C ARG A 96 7.14 -9.68 1.22
N VAL A 97 6.22 -10.55 1.64
CA VAL A 97 6.52 -11.78 2.39
C VAL A 97 5.88 -12.95 1.68
N LEU A 98 6.65 -14.02 1.48
CA LEU A 98 6.10 -15.28 1.01
C LEU A 98 5.64 -16.11 2.21
N SER A 99 4.35 -16.45 2.24
CA SER A 99 3.77 -17.44 3.12
C SER A 99 3.89 -18.80 2.43
N GLN A 100 4.88 -19.62 2.83
CA GLN A 100 4.90 -21.04 2.51
C GLN A 100 4.30 -21.82 3.68
N SER A 101 3.30 -22.65 3.40
CA SER A 101 2.76 -23.61 4.36
C SER A 101 3.89 -24.50 4.88
N GLY A 102 4.30 -24.30 6.14
CA GLY A 102 5.20 -25.20 6.87
C GLY A 102 6.64 -24.73 7.11
N ALA A 103 7.11 -23.60 6.55
CA ALA A 103 8.45 -23.08 6.81
C ALA A 103 8.41 -21.55 7.01
N GLY A 104 9.11 -21.06 8.04
CA GLY A 104 9.02 -19.68 8.54
C GLY A 104 9.04 -18.58 7.48
N ARG A 105 8.34 -17.48 7.77
CA ARG A 105 8.18 -16.29 6.90
C ARG A 105 9.55 -15.80 6.40
N ARG A 106 9.78 -15.84 5.09
CA ARG A 106 10.99 -15.29 4.44
C ARG A 106 10.65 -13.99 3.70
N PRO A 107 11.57 -13.00 3.68
CA PRO A 107 11.46 -11.85 2.78
C PRO A 107 11.34 -12.34 1.33
N ALA A 108 10.38 -11.81 0.58
CA ALA A 108 10.33 -12.09 -0.86
C ALA A 108 11.50 -11.37 -1.52
N GLU A 109 12.38 -12.11 -2.20
CA GLU A 109 13.51 -11.51 -2.91
C GLU A 109 12.99 -10.60 -4.03
N ASP A 110 13.53 -9.38 -4.08
CA ASP A 110 13.18 -8.39 -5.08
C ASP A 110 13.83 -8.82 -6.40
N GLY A 111 13.04 -9.48 -7.26
CA GLY A 111 13.46 -9.92 -8.58
C GLY A 111 13.85 -8.75 -9.48
N ALA A 112 15.06 -8.23 -9.29
CA ALA A 112 15.77 -7.42 -10.27
C ALA A 112 16.22 -8.36 -11.39
N LEU A 113 15.32 -8.64 -12.33
CA LEU A 113 15.67 -9.19 -13.64
C LEU A 113 16.59 -8.18 -14.34
N LYS A 114 17.90 -8.40 -14.22
CA LYS A 114 18.91 -7.92 -15.16
C LYS A 114 19.02 -8.98 -16.25
N HIS A 115 18.68 -8.62 -17.48
CA HIS A 115 19.38 -9.05 -18.70
C HIS A 115 19.16 -7.98 -19.76
#